data_AF-A0A3N5QQH8-F1
#
_entry.id   AF-A0A3N5QQH8-F1
#
_cell.length_a   1.000
_cell.length_b   1.000
_cell.length_c   1.000
_cell.angle_alpha   90.00
_cell.angle_beta   90.00
_cell.angle_gamma   90.00
#
_symmetry.space_group_name_H-M   'P 1'
#
loop_
_entity.id
_entity.type
_entity.pdbx_description
1 polymer ?
#
loop_
_entity_poly.entity_id
_entity_poly.type
_entity_poly.pdbx_seq_one_letter_code
_entity_poly.pdbx_strand_id
1 'polypeptide(L)'
;MAKILIVYHSQTGNTEKMALAVADGARSIEGAEVILKKAGEAVLEDLLAADGLAVGTPENFGYMSGMLKDFFDRTFYGAEGKVSRKPFVVFISAGNDGSGALKAIERIALGFKFKTVYT
;
A
#
# COMPACT_ATOMS: atom_id res chain seq x y z
N MET A 1 5.66 19.69 1.42
CA MET A 1 4.45 18.86 1.56
C MET A 1 4.88 17.41 1.57
N ALA A 2 4.34 16.59 2.48
CA ALA A 2 4.61 15.16 2.52
C ALA A 2 3.69 14.45 1.53
N LYS A 3 4.25 13.69 0.59
CA LYS A 3 3.48 12.94 -0.42
C LYS A 3 3.15 11.54 0.10
N ILE A 4 1.87 11.27 0.26
CA ILE A 4 1.35 9.96 0.70
C ILE A 4 0.76 9.25 -0.50
N LEU A 5 1.39 8.15 -0.90
CA LEU A 5 0.86 7.25 -1.92
C LEU A 5 -0.01 6.19 -1.26
N ILE A 6 -1.24 6.06 -1.74
CA ILE A 6 -2.18 5.01 -1.35
C ILE A 6 -2.41 4.13 -2.57
N VAL A 7 -1.91 2.89 -2.51
CA VAL A 7 -2.10 1.89 -3.57
C VAL A 7 -3.07 0.83 -3.07
N TYR A 8 -4.18 0.64 -3.78
CA TYR A 8 -5.17 -0.34 -3.35
C TYR A 8 -5.70 -1.21 -4.49
N HIS A 9 -6.19 -2.39 -4.18
CA HIS A 9 -7.02 -3.18 -5.09
C HIS A 9 -8.37 -3.47 -4.44
N SER A 10 -9.45 -3.52 -5.21
CA SER A 10 -10.77 -3.88 -4.72
C SER A 10 -11.58 -4.61 -5.79
N GLN A 11 -12.26 -5.69 -5.39
CA GLN A 11 -13.17 -6.46 -6.27
C GLN A 11 -14.64 -6.09 -6.04
N THR A 12 -15.03 -5.89 -4.78
CA THR A 12 -16.42 -5.66 -4.36
C THR A 12 -16.65 -4.25 -3.81
N GLY A 13 -15.63 -3.39 -3.81
CA GLY A 13 -15.70 -2.01 -3.34
C GLY A 13 -15.40 -1.82 -1.83
N ASN A 14 -15.31 -2.88 -1.02
CA ASN A 14 -15.02 -2.73 0.41
C ASN A 14 -13.63 -2.10 0.66
N THR A 15 -12.59 -2.65 0.03
CA THR A 15 -11.23 -2.08 0.13
C THR A 15 -11.15 -0.67 -0.48
N GLU A 16 -11.95 -0.36 -1.50
CA GLU A 16 -12.01 0.99 -2.07
C GLU A 16 -12.59 1.99 -1.07
N LYS A 17 -13.68 1.64 -0.36
CA LYS A 17 -14.21 2.47 0.73
C LYS A 17 -13.17 2.70 1.83
N MET A 18 -12.40 1.68 2.19
CA MET A 18 -11.29 1.83 3.14
C MET A 18 -10.19 2.77 2.59
N ALA A 19 -9.81 2.61 1.32
CA ALA A 19 -8.79 3.44 0.70
C ALA A 19 -9.21 4.92 0.62
N LEU A 20 -10.48 5.19 0.34
CA LEU A 20 -11.05 6.54 0.40
C LEU A 20 -11.01 7.10 1.82
N ALA A 21 -11.40 6.32 2.84
CA ALA A 21 -11.32 6.76 4.23
C ALA A 21 -9.86 7.04 4.68
N VAL A 22 -8.90 6.22 4.27
CA VAL A 22 -7.46 6.46 4.51
C VAL A 22 -7.00 7.73 3.79
N ALA A 23 -7.45 7.94 2.55
CA ALA A 23 -7.13 9.14 1.78
C ALA A 23 -7.70 10.41 2.43
N ASP A 24 -8.94 10.36 2.91
CA ASP A 24 -9.58 11.50 3.58
C ASP A 24 -8.89 11.82 4.91
N GLY A 25 -8.52 10.78 5.68
CA GLY A 25 -7.70 10.93 6.89
C GLY A 25 -6.35 11.60 6.58
N ALA A 26 -5.64 11.13 5.56
CA ALA A 26 -4.36 11.72 5.17
C ALA A 26 -4.50 13.17 4.65
N ARG A 27 -5.54 13.47 3.86
CA ARG A 27 -5.83 14.83 3.36
C ARG A 27 -6.18 15.82 4.45
N SER A 28 -6.69 15.34 5.59
CA SER A 28 -7.00 16.20 6.75
C SER A 28 -5.77 16.77 7.45
N ILE A 29 -4.58 16.21 7.18
CA ILE A 29 -3.32 16.65 7.76
C ILE A 29 -2.72 17.80 6.94
N GLU A 30 -2.48 18.93 7.59
CA GLU A 30 -1.86 20.09 6.94
C GLU A 30 -0.51 19.73 6.31
N GLY A 31 -0.32 20.12 5.05
CA GLY A 31 0.91 19.86 4.30
C GLY A 31 1.04 18.43 3.76
N ALA A 32 0.01 17.59 3.86
CA ALA A 32 -0.05 16.28 3.20
C ALA A 32 -0.65 16.39 1.79
N GLU A 33 0.02 15.79 0.80
CA GLU A 33 -0.48 15.60 -0.56
C GLU A 33 -0.78 14.10 -0.75
N VAL A 34 -1.99 13.76 -1.17
CA VAL A 34 -2.43 12.36 -1.29
C VAL A 34 -2.57 11.95 -2.75
N ILE A 35 -1.85 10.89 -3.12
CA ILE A 35 -1.95 10.21 -4.42
C ILE A 35 -2.67 8.89 -4.17
N LEU A 36 -3.91 8.76 -4.64
CA LEU A 36 -4.71 7.54 -4.50
C LEU A 36 -4.78 6.83 -5.86
N LYS A 37 -4.30 5.59 -5.95
CA LYS A 37 -4.30 4.81 -7.19
C LYS A 37 -4.71 3.37 -6.97
N LYS A 38 -5.38 2.80 -7.97
CA LYS A 38 -5.55 1.35 -8.03
C LYS A 38 -4.19 0.68 -8.29
N ALA A 39 -4.00 -0.53 -7.78
CA ALA A 39 -2.74 -1.25 -7.88
C ALA A 39 -2.29 -1.48 -9.33
N GLY A 40 -3.23 -1.64 -10.27
CA GLY A 40 -2.92 -1.74 -11.70
C GLY A 40 -2.52 -0.42 -12.38
N GLU A 41 -2.77 0.73 -11.73
CA GLU A 41 -2.53 2.08 -12.28
C GLU A 41 -1.34 2.78 -11.62
N ALA A 42 -0.95 2.35 -10.42
CA ALA A 42 0.25 2.84 -9.74
C ALA A 42 1.50 2.52 -10.56
N VAL A 43 2.56 3.31 -10.50
CA VAL A 43 3.82 3.05 -11.19
C VAL A 43 5.01 3.26 -10.27
N LEU A 44 6.21 2.90 -10.73
CA LEU A 44 7.44 3.06 -9.94
C LEU A 44 7.65 4.53 -9.55
N GLU A 45 7.35 5.46 -10.45
CA GLU A 45 7.51 6.89 -10.25
C GLU A 45 6.65 7.40 -9.09
N ASP A 46 5.44 6.85 -8.92
CA ASP A 46 4.59 7.18 -7.77
C ASP A 46 5.27 6.75 -6.46
N LEU A 47 5.82 5.52 -6.44
CA LEU A 47 6.48 4.97 -5.26
C LEU A 47 7.76 5.72 -4.91
N LEU A 48 8.54 6.14 -5.92
CA LEU A 48 9.78 6.90 -5.73
C LEU A 48 9.49 8.34 -5.26
N ALA A 49 8.42 8.96 -5.77
CA ALA A 49 8.05 10.33 -5.40
C ALA A 49 7.37 10.44 -4.02
N ALA A 50 6.91 9.33 -3.46
CA ALA A 50 6.19 9.32 -2.19
C ALA A 50 7.12 9.31 -0.96
N ASP A 51 6.74 10.11 0.03
CA ASP A 51 7.35 10.11 1.36
C ASP A 51 6.79 9.00 2.26
N GLY A 52 5.55 8.56 2.00
CA GLY A 52 4.91 7.45 2.72
C GLY A 52 4.03 6.61 1.81
N LEU A 53 3.88 5.34 2.16
CA LEU A 53 3.11 4.35 1.40
C LEU A 53 2.03 3.71 2.29
N ALA A 54 0.78 3.74 1.85
CA ALA A 54 -0.29 2.90 2.37
C ALA A 54 -0.71 1.89 1.30
N VAL A 55 -0.84 0.61 1.67
CA VAL A 55 -1.34 -0.41 0.75
C VAL A 55 -2.61 -1.07 1.24
N GLY A 56 -3.55 -1.22 0.30
CA GLY A 56 -4.88 -1.76 0.54
C GLY A 56 -5.16 -3.01 -0.28
N THR A 57 -5.66 -4.07 0.33
CA THR A 57 -6.09 -5.27 -0.41
C THR A 57 -7.31 -5.93 0.21
N PRO A 58 -8.17 -6.60 -0.59
CA PRO A 58 -8.98 -7.68 -0.04
C PRO A 58 -8.08 -8.84 0.38
N GLU A 59 -8.54 -9.64 1.33
CA GLU A 59 -8.00 -10.98 1.57
C GLU A 59 -8.60 -11.96 0.56
N ASN A 60 -7.76 -12.48 -0.33
CA ASN A 60 -8.12 -13.50 -1.30
C ASN A 60 -7.50 -14.82 -0.88
N PHE A 61 -8.31 -15.77 -0.40
CA PHE A 61 -7.85 -17.09 0.06
C PHE A 61 -6.71 -17.01 1.09
N GLY A 62 -6.79 -16.09 2.05
CA GLY A 62 -5.76 -15.88 3.08
C GLY A 62 -4.51 -15.16 2.59
N TYR A 63 -4.53 -14.58 1.38
CA TYR A 63 -3.40 -13.88 0.77
C TYR A 63 -3.79 -12.48 0.28
N MET A 64 -2.80 -11.66 -0.07
CA MET A 64 -3.04 -10.39 -0.75
C MET A 64 -3.62 -10.63 -2.15
N SER A 65 -4.28 -9.63 -2.73
CA SER A 65 -4.73 -9.73 -4.11
C SER A 65 -3.56 -9.78 -5.09
N GLY A 66 -3.72 -10.51 -6.19
CA GLY A 66 -2.71 -10.62 -7.24
C GLY A 66 -2.29 -9.27 -7.82
N MET A 67 -3.22 -8.31 -7.90
CA MET A 67 -2.92 -6.97 -8.42
C MET A 67 -2.03 -6.15 -7.49
N LEU A 68 -2.16 -6.31 -6.17
CA LEU A 68 -1.23 -5.66 -5.23
C LEU A 68 0.15 -6.34 -5.29
N LYS A 69 0.18 -7.67 -5.43
CA LYS A 69 1.42 -8.42 -5.62
C LYS A 69 2.14 -8.00 -6.91
N ASP A 70 1.42 -7.83 -8.01
CA ASP A 70 1.94 -7.31 -9.28
C ASP A 70 2.62 -5.95 -9.11
N PHE A 71 1.96 -5.00 -8.42
CA PHE A 71 2.56 -3.70 -8.13
C PHE A 71 3.92 -3.84 -7.42
N PHE A 72 4.02 -4.70 -6.41
CA PHE A 72 5.31 -4.95 -5.76
C PHE A 72 6.33 -5.56 -6.74
N ASP A 73 5.95 -6.57 -7.51
CA ASP A 73 6.87 -7.25 -8.43
C ASP A 73 7.47 -6.33 -9.48
N ARG A 74 6.62 -5.54 -10.16
CA ARG A 74 7.06 -4.67 -11.26
C ARG A 74 7.82 -3.43 -10.80
N THR A 75 7.67 -3.04 -9.53
CA THR A 75 8.37 -1.87 -8.98
C THR A 75 9.64 -2.25 -8.21
N PHE A 76 9.82 -3.50 -7.79
CA PHE A 76 10.89 -3.92 -6.88
C PHE A 76 12.29 -3.51 -7.34
N TYR A 77 12.73 -3.98 -8.51
CA TYR A 77 14.09 -3.72 -9.00
C TYR A 77 14.35 -2.23 -9.23
N GLY A 78 13.32 -1.49 -9.66
CA GLY A 78 13.42 -0.05 -9.86
C GLY A 78 13.54 0.73 -8.55
N ALA A 79 12.96 0.22 -7.47
CA ALA A 79 12.93 0.82 -6.15
C ALA A 79 14.09 0.41 -5.23
N GLU A 80 14.84 -0.63 -5.59
CA GLU A 80 15.92 -1.17 -4.76
C GLU A 80 16.94 -0.09 -4.35
N GLY A 81 17.18 0.03 -3.05
CA GLY A 81 18.07 1.04 -2.46
C GLY A 81 17.52 2.47 -2.44
N LYS A 82 16.41 2.77 -3.12
CA LYS A 82 15.85 4.13 -3.25
C LYS A 82 14.71 4.43 -2.28
N VAL A 83 14.07 3.40 -1.73
CA VAL A 83 12.89 3.53 -0.85
C VAL A 83 13.12 2.99 0.56
N SER A 84 14.39 2.82 0.95
CA SER A 84 14.77 2.36 2.28
C SER A 84 14.18 3.27 3.38
N ARG A 85 13.65 2.65 4.43
CA ARG A 85 12.99 3.28 5.58
C ARG A 85 11.74 4.11 5.26
N LYS A 86 11.20 4.03 4.03
CA LYS A 86 9.94 4.70 3.69
C LYS A 86 8.82 4.23 4.63
N PRO A 87 8.16 5.14 5.37
CA PRO A 87 6.97 4.84 6.17
C PRO A 87 5.94 4.03 5.41
N PHE A 88 5.49 2.93 6.01
CA PHE A 88 4.60 1.96 5.38
C PHE A 88 3.47 1.52 6.32
N VAL A 89 2.26 1.44 5.79
CA VAL A 89 1.07 0.93 6.49
C VAL A 89 0.23 0.04 5.58
N VAL A 90 -0.48 -0.91 6.18
CA VAL A 90 -1.32 -1.88 5.47
C VAL A 90 -2.74 -1.80 6.01
N PHE A 91 -3.74 -1.87 5.11
CA PHE A 91 -5.13 -2.07 5.48
C PHE A 91 -5.74 -3.19 4.65
N ILE A 92 -6.55 -4.04 5.29
CA ILE A 92 -7.03 -5.28 4.70
C ILE A 92 -8.54 -5.39 4.91
N SER A 93 -9.28 -5.61 3.83
CA SER A 93 -10.68 -6.03 3.91
C SER A 93 -10.72 -7.55 3.91
N ALA A 94 -11.01 -8.15 5.06
CA ALA A 94 -11.04 -9.61 5.23
C ALA A 94 -12.43 -10.07 5.70
N GLY A 95 -12.83 -11.25 5.22
CA GLY A 95 -13.95 -12.00 5.80
C GLY A 95 -13.51 -12.91 6.94
N ASN A 96 -12.23 -13.31 6.96
CA ASN A 96 -11.59 -14.02 8.06
C ASN A 96 -10.88 -13.01 9.00
N ASP A 97 -9.60 -13.21 9.30
CA ASP A 97 -8.81 -12.36 10.20
C ASP A 97 -7.80 -11.44 9.49
N GLY A 98 -7.57 -11.62 8.18
CA GLY A 98 -6.61 -10.84 7.40
C GLY A 98 -5.13 -11.15 7.70
N SER A 99 -4.84 -12.06 8.63
CA SER A 99 -3.49 -12.23 9.19
C SER A 99 -2.53 -12.87 8.18
N GLY A 100 -3.04 -13.74 7.31
CA GLY A 100 -2.26 -14.34 6.22
C GLY A 100 -1.82 -13.31 5.18
N ALA A 101 -2.72 -12.42 4.78
CA ALA A 101 -2.43 -11.33 3.86
C ALA A 101 -1.43 -10.34 4.47
N LEU A 102 -1.57 -9.98 5.74
CA LEU A 102 -0.64 -9.09 6.44
C LEU A 102 0.78 -9.69 6.47
N LYS A 103 0.93 -10.93 6.93
CA LYS A 103 2.23 -11.63 6.98
C LYS A 103 2.92 -11.69 5.62
N ALA A 104 2.15 -11.90 4.55
CA ALA A 104 2.68 -11.94 3.20
C ALA A 104 3.21 -10.56 2.75
N ILE A 105 2.46 -9.50 3.02
CA ILE A 105 2.84 -8.13 2.67
C ILE A 105 4.07 -7.69 3.48
N GLU A 106 4.11 -7.97 4.78
CA GLU A 106 5.27 -7.66 5.63
C GLU A 106 6.54 -8.35 5.14
N ARG A 107 6.44 -9.61 4.71
CA ARG A 107 7.57 -10.33 4.08
C ARG A 107 8.11 -9.62 2.84
N ILE A 108 7.24 -9.08 1.99
CA ILE A 108 7.65 -8.31 0.82
C ILE A 108 8.27 -6.97 1.24
N ALA A 109 7.67 -6.30 2.22
CA ALA A 109 8.15 -5.01 2.74
C ALA A 109 9.59 -5.08 3.27
N LEU A 110 10.03 -6.24 3.80
CA LEU A 110 11.43 -6.47 4.18
C LEU A 110 12.39 -6.33 2.99
N GLY A 111 12.00 -6.80 1.80
CA GLY A 111 12.81 -6.67 0.59
C GLY A 111 12.98 -5.21 0.16
N PHE A 112 11.91 -4.41 0.25
CA PHE A 112 11.96 -2.97 0.00
C PHE A 112 12.61 -2.17 1.13
N LYS A 113 12.84 -2.79 2.30
CA LYS A 113 13.33 -2.17 3.52
C LYS A 113 12.42 -1.02 4.00
N PHE A 114 11.11 -1.18 3.86
CA PHE A 114 10.16 -0.21 4.38
C PHE A 114 10.20 -0.14 5.91
N LYS A 115 9.75 1.00 6.46
CA LYS A 115 9.57 1.19 7.91
C LYS A 115 8.09 1.10 8.22
N THR A 116 7.64 -0.02 8.77
CA THR A 116 6.26 -0.16 9.26
C THR A 116 5.99 0.87 10.36
N VAL A 117 4.90 1.62 10.24
CA VAL A 117 4.58 2.71 11.18
C VAL A 117 3.71 2.25 12.36
N TYR A 118 3.04 1.09 12.26
CA TYR A 118 2.24 0.50 13.34
C TYR A 118 2.19 -1.03 13.22
N THR A 119 2.22 -1.74 14.35
CA THR A 119 1.80 -3.14 14.54
C THR A 119 1.11 -3.24 15.89
#